data_AF-A0A9N9RI90-F1
#
_entry.id   AF-A0A9N9RI90-F1
#
_cell.length_a   1.000
_cell.length_b   1.000
_cell.length_c   1.000
_cell.angle_alpha   90.00
_cell.angle_beta   90.00
_cell.angle_gamma   90.00
#
_symmetry.space_group_name_H-M   'P 1'
#
loop_
_entity.id
_entity.type
_entity.pdbx_description
1 polymer ?
#
loop_
_entity_poly.entity_id
_entity_poly.type
_entity_poly.pdbx_seq_one_letter_code
_entity_poly.pdbx_strand_id
1 'polypeptide(L)'
;MDRRDILQPAKSAEYIARLSNHVKIHESGINKLCEEVLLSLKSNKLEIPATGANIQYPDKEDVRTVDWIFVADALNFCFWSYSDNNKWTVDNYSGYYALEAALSRALKEGHDITNPSYYSKITKEQLSVIMRGDNDTPIPLFEERLSVLHEAGAILLEKYNGTFKTCLQEADKSALKLLRIIVDNFPCFQDEAVYKGKAVSFYKRAQILVGDIWNFYGGKDWGEFRDIDEITMFADYRVPQVLLYFGALSYDENLMEKVKNDELLLSGSEEEVEIRGCSIHCVELLKKNIEEKIKGRSNVEVPNSSLIDYYLWCYRRKYADEMNKVPFHKTLGIFY
;
A
#
# COMPACT_ATOMS: atom_id res chain seq x y z
N MET A 1 -11.23 -16.89 -15.74
CA MET A 1 -10.39 -17.73 -14.86
C MET A 1 -11.11 -17.84 -13.53
N ASP A 2 -11.14 -19.01 -12.90
CA ASP A 2 -11.66 -19.11 -11.54
C ASP A 2 -10.67 -18.42 -10.59
N ARG A 3 -11.09 -17.47 -9.76
CA ARG A 3 -10.17 -16.77 -8.85
C ARG A 3 -9.52 -17.71 -7.84
N ARG A 4 -10.10 -18.89 -7.62
CA ARG A 4 -9.48 -19.97 -6.84
C ARG A 4 -8.15 -20.47 -7.44
N ASP A 5 -7.91 -20.21 -8.73
CA ASP A 5 -6.68 -20.61 -9.42
C ASP A 5 -5.56 -19.56 -9.37
N ILE A 6 -5.87 -18.35 -8.89
CA ILE A 6 -4.93 -17.24 -8.74
C ILE A 6 -4.12 -17.44 -7.46
N LEU A 7 -2.80 -17.35 -7.58
CA LEU A 7 -1.92 -17.46 -6.41
C LEU A 7 -2.12 -16.25 -5.49
N GLN A 8 -2.25 -16.50 -4.18
CA GLN A 8 -2.27 -15.44 -3.17
C GLN A 8 -0.95 -14.65 -3.13
N PRO A 9 -0.90 -13.41 -2.63
CA PRO A 9 0.25 -12.52 -2.75
C PRO A 9 1.61 -13.14 -2.37
N ALA A 10 1.71 -13.80 -1.22
CA ALA A 10 2.98 -14.45 -0.80
C ALA A 10 3.43 -15.56 -1.77
N LYS A 11 2.50 -16.39 -2.24
CA LYS A 11 2.77 -17.48 -3.19
C LYS A 11 3.07 -16.95 -4.60
N SER A 12 2.40 -15.88 -5.00
CA SER A 12 2.68 -15.15 -6.22
C SER A 12 4.11 -14.61 -6.20
N ALA A 13 4.48 -13.95 -5.11
CA ALA A 13 5.81 -13.38 -4.91
C ALA A 13 6.91 -14.45 -4.96
N GLU A 14 6.75 -15.57 -4.26
CA GLU A 14 7.69 -16.69 -4.32
C GLU A 14 7.80 -17.27 -5.74
N TYR A 15 6.66 -17.46 -6.42
CA TYR A 15 6.64 -17.97 -7.79
C TYR A 15 7.36 -17.04 -8.78
N ILE A 16 7.11 -15.74 -8.68
CA ILE A 16 7.73 -14.69 -9.51
C ILE A 16 9.24 -14.65 -9.22
N ALA A 17 9.64 -14.52 -7.94
CA ALA A 17 11.04 -14.40 -7.55
C ALA A 17 11.88 -15.60 -8.01
N ARG A 18 11.32 -16.82 -7.94
CA ARG A 18 12.00 -18.04 -8.41
C ARG A 18 12.27 -18.05 -9.91
N LEU A 19 11.40 -17.41 -10.70
CA LEU A 19 11.50 -17.43 -12.15
C LEU A 19 12.01 -16.10 -12.73
N SER A 20 12.22 -15.08 -11.90
CA SER A 20 12.58 -13.73 -12.33
C SER A 20 13.81 -13.67 -13.22
N ASN A 21 13.75 -12.86 -14.28
CA ASN A 21 14.83 -12.63 -15.24
C ASN A 21 15.56 -11.30 -15.02
N HIS A 22 14.79 -10.25 -14.77
CA HIS A 22 15.22 -8.85 -14.72
C HIS A 22 15.51 -8.39 -13.29
N VAL A 23 14.88 -8.98 -12.29
CA VAL A 23 15.07 -8.62 -10.87
C VAL A 23 15.70 -9.77 -10.09
N LYS A 24 16.72 -9.47 -9.28
CA LYS A 24 17.40 -10.46 -8.43
C LYS A 24 17.34 -10.04 -6.96
N ILE A 25 17.17 -11.01 -6.08
CA ILE A 25 17.20 -10.84 -4.63
C ILE A 25 18.58 -11.27 -4.11
N HIS A 26 19.18 -10.46 -3.25
CA HIS A 26 20.51 -10.73 -2.69
C HIS A 26 20.47 -10.86 -1.17
N GLU A 27 20.90 -12.01 -0.69
CA GLU A 27 20.98 -12.31 0.76
C GLU A 27 21.88 -11.31 1.50
N SER A 28 22.97 -10.86 0.88
CA SER A 28 23.89 -9.88 1.50
C SER A 28 23.21 -8.54 1.78
N GLY A 29 22.31 -8.09 0.90
CA GLY A 29 21.52 -6.88 1.10
C GLY A 29 20.39 -7.07 2.11
N ILE A 30 19.73 -8.22 2.09
CA ILE A 30 18.75 -8.59 3.12
C ILE A 30 19.40 -8.58 4.50
N ASN A 31 20.60 -9.13 4.64
CA ASN A 31 21.32 -9.14 5.92
C ASN A 31 21.67 -7.72 6.40
N LYS A 32 22.09 -6.81 5.52
CA LYS A 32 22.32 -5.41 5.88
C LYS A 32 21.03 -4.73 6.36
N LEU A 33 19.93 -4.94 5.64
CA LEU A 33 18.64 -4.37 6.00
C LEU A 33 18.10 -4.98 7.31
N CYS A 34 18.32 -6.28 7.53
CA CYS A 34 17.99 -6.94 8.78
C CYS A 34 18.69 -6.28 9.96
N GLU A 35 20.00 -6.02 9.87
CA GLU A 35 20.71 -5.32 10.95
C GLU A 35 20.16 -3.90 11.18
N GLU A 36 19.81 -3.14 10.12
CA GLU A 36 19.16 -1.83 10.25
C GLU A 36 17.80 -1.90 10.99
N VAL A 37 16.95 -2.85 10.61
CA VAL A 37 15.64 -3.06 11.28
C VAL A 37 15.85 -3.46 12.74
N LEU A 38 16.81 -4.34 13.02
CA LEU A 38 17.15 -4.76 14.39
C LEU A 38 17.67 -3.61 15.25
N LEU A 39 18.40 -2.64 14.68
CA LEU A 39 18.80 -1.41 15.38
C LEU A 39 17.62 -0.53 15.78
N SER A 40 16.48 -0.68 15.08
CA SER A 40 15.24 0.03 15.36
C SER A 40 14.30 -0.73 16.31
N LEU A 41 14.69 -1.92 16.78
CA LEU A 41 13.98 -2.59 17.85
C LEU A 41 14.33 -1.95 19.19
N LYS A 42 13.37 -1.26 19.82
CA LYS A 42 13.50 -0.74 21.18
C LYS A 42 12.34 -1.21 22.05
N SER A 43 12.61 -1.41 23.33
CA SER A 43 11.60 -1.92 24.28
C SER A 43 10.88 -3.16 23.74
N ASN A 44 11.62 -4.03 23.04
CA ASN A 44 11.16 -5.27 22.45
C ASN A 44 10.13 -5.15 21.30
N LYS A 45 9.96 -3.97 20.70
CA LYS A 45 9.09 -3.73 19.53
C LYS A 45 9.81 -2.93 18.46
N LEU A 46 9.35 -3.04 17.22
CA LEU A 46 9.83 -2.21 16.13
C LEU A 46 9.35 -0.77 16.30
N GLU A 47 10.28 0.17 16.44
CA GLU A 47 9.97 1.59 16.39
C GLU A 47 9.93 2.07 14.94
N ILE A 48 8.79 2.60 14.54
CA ILE A 48 8.61 3.18 13.20
C ILE A 48 9.23 4.58 13.16
N PRO A 49 10.06 4.90 12.14
CA PRO A 49 10.60 6.25 11.97
C PRO A 49 9.50 7.30 11.88
N ALA A 50 9.63 8.39 12.64
CA ALA A 50 8.68 9.50 12.56
C ALA A 50 8.72 10.15 11.17
N THR A 51 7.54 10.39 10.59
CA THR A 51 7.41 11.02 9.27
C THR A 51 7.23 12.55 9.33
N GLY A 52 6.97 13.08 10.53
CA GLY A 52 6.71 14.50 10.78
C GLY A 52 5.34 14.99 10.31
N ALA A 53 4.48 14.11 9.80
CA ALA A 53 3.13 14.49 9.40
C ALA A 53 2.19 14.65 10.60
N ASN A 54 1.39 15.71 10.54
CA ASN A 54 0.38 16.05 11.53
C ASN A 54 -0.95 16.26 10.81
N ILE A 55 -1.62 15.16 10.49
CA ILE A 55 -2.91 15.13 9.83
C ILE A 55 -3.96 14.69 10.85
N GLN A 56 -5.09 15.37 10.87
CA GLN A 56 -6.20 15.03 11.75
C GLN A 56 -7.09 13.96 11.12
N TYR A 57 -7.20 12.83 11.80
CA TYR A 57 -8.09 11.73 11.45
C TYR A 57 -9.40 11.82 12.26
N PRO A 58 -10.49 11.20 11.79
CA PRO A 58 -11.64 10.90 12.63
C PRO A 58 -11.22 10.16 13.91
N ASP A 59 -11.91 10.40 15.02
CA ASP A 59 -11.64 9.72 16.29
C ASP A 59 -11.92 8.21 16.18
N LYS A 60 -11.21 7.36 16.94
CA LYS A 60 -11.44 5.90 16.92
C LYS A 60 -12.88 5.52 17.26
N GLU A 61 -13.52 6.32 18.11
CA GLU A 61 -14.91 6.14 18.54
C GLU A 61 -15.94 6.70 17.54
N ASP A 62 -15.51 7.51 16.56
CA ASP A 62 -16.42 8.01 15.52
C ASP A 62 -16.90 6.85 14.64
N VAL A 63 -18.22 6.78 14.47
CA VAL A 63 -18.86 5.72 13.69
C VAL A 63 -18.47 5.73 12.22
N ARG A 64 -17.89 6.81 11.70
CA ARG A 64 -17.46 6.97 10.30
C ARG A 64 -16.00 6.59 10.05
N THR A 65 -15.22 6.30 11.09
CA THR A 65 -13.76 6.15 10.98
C THR A 65 -13.34 4.99 10.08
N VAL A 66 -14.02 3.84 10.21
CA VAL A 66 -13.82 2.70 9.30
C VAL A 66 -14.11 3.09 7.84
N ASP A 67 -15.20 3.82 7.59
CA ASP A 67 -15.57 4.25 6.24
C ASP A 67 -14.60 5.31 5.69
N TRP A 68 -14.01 6.14 6.56
CA TRP A 68 -12.95 7.07 6.19
C TRP A 68 -11.67 6.33 5.76
N ILE A 69 -11.22 5.34 6.53
CA ILE A 69 -10.05 4.51 6.17
C ILE A 69 -10.32 3.81 4.84
N PHE A 70 -11.51 3.22 4.66
CA PHE A 70 -11.90 2.60 3.40
C PHE A 70 -11.80 3.55 2.19
N VAL A 71 -12.31 4.78 2.31
CA VAL A 71 -12.25 5.78 1.23
C VAL A 71 -10.80 6.22 0.98
N ALA A 72 -10.01 6.44 2.03
CA ALA A 72 -8.59 6.78 1.90
C ALA A 72 -7.84 5.71 1.11
N ASP A 73 -8.03 4.43 1.44
CA ASP A 73 -7.32 3.32 0.81
C ASP A 73 -7.86 2.94 -0.57
N ALA A 74 -9.15 3.12 -0.82
CA ALA A 74 -9.70 3.03 -2.16
C ALA A 74 -9.05 4.05 -3.11
N LEU A 75 -8.69 5.23 -2.60
CA LEU A 75 -8.05 6.32 -3.33
C LEU A 75 -6.52 6.35 -3.20
N ASN A 76 -5.92 5.40 -2.48
CA ASN A 76 -4.48 5.32 -2.19
C ASN A 76 -3.70 4.77 -3.39
N PHE A 77 -3.70 5.54 -4.49
CA PHE A 77 -2.96 5.17 -5.69
C PHE A 77 -2.40 6.32 -6.55
N CYS A 78 -1.19 6.16 -7.05
CA CYS A 78 -0.50 6.99 -8.03
C CYS A 78 -0.35 8.44 -7.58
N PHE A 79 0.70 8.71 -6.81
CA PHE A 79 1.02 10.07 -6.36
C PHE A 79 2.34 10.62 -6.90
N TRP A 80 3.05 9.85 -7.73
CA TRP A 80 4.25 10.35 -8.39
C TRP A 80 3.88 11.27 -9.56
N SER A 81 4.78 12.18 -9.90
CA SER A 81 4.67 13.09 -11.04
C SER A 81 5.86 12.90 -11.99
N TYR A 82 5.72 13.29 -13.26
CA TYR A 82 6.83 13.23 -14.23
C TYR A 82 7.96 14.21 -13.88
N SER A 83 7.62 15.35 -13.27
CA SER A 83 8.61 16.33 -12.82
C SER A 83 8.44 16.62 -11.34
N ASP A 84 9.54 16.68 -10.61
CA ASP A 84 9.54 17.01 -9.18
C ASP A 84 8.94 18.39 -8.85
N ASN A 85 8.94 19.31 -9.82
CA ASN A 85 8.42 20.67 -9.68
C ASN A 85 6.88 20.77 -9.76
N ASN A 86 6.20 19.71 -10.19
CA ASN A 86 4.74 19.68 -10.40
C ASN A 86 4.13 18.55 -9.58
N LYS A 87 4.23 18.63 -8.26
CA LYS A 87 3.58 17.69 -7.34
C LYS A 87 2.23 18.27 -6.93
N TRP A 88 1.20 17.43 -6.97
CA TRP A 88 -0.05 17.73 -6.28
C TRP A 88 0.22 17.76 -4.78
N THR A 89 -0.08 18.89 -4.14
CA THR A 89 0.10 19.09 -2.71
C THR A 89 -1.18 19.59 -2.06
N VAL A 90 -1.38 19.22 -0.79
CA VAL A 90 -2.48 19.72 0.04
C VAL A 90 -1.95 19.97 1.44
N ASP A 91 -2.16 21.18 1.96
CA ASP A 91 -1.62 21.62 3.24
C ASP A 91 -0.09 21.42 3.35
N ASN A 92 0.62 21.65 2.23
CA ASN A 92 2.06 21.40 2.04
C ASN A 92 2.50 19.93 2.10
N TYR A 93 1.57 18.99 2.25
CA TYR A 93 1.88 17.57 2.10
C TYR A 93 1.88 17.18 0.62
N SER A 94 2.60 16.10 0.31
CA SER A 94 2.57 15.43 -1.01
C SER A 94 2.38 13.93 -0.81
N GLY A 95 2.09 13.19 -1.88
CA GLY A 95 1.88 11.76 -1.78
C GLY A 95 0.57 11.39 -1.08
N TYR A 96 0.58 10.24 -0.41
CA TYR A 96 -0.53 9.76 0.41
C TYR A 96 -0.98 10.78 1.48
N TYR A 97 -0.05 11.50 2.10
CA TYR A 97 -0.37 12.53 3.10
C TYR A 97 -1.14 13.73 2.52
N ALA A 98 -0.96 14.07 1.24
CA ALA A 98 -1.82 15.07 0.60
C ALA A 98 -3.25 14.56 0.43
N LEU A 99 -3.43 13.27 0.15
CA LEU A 99 -4.76 12.65 0.08
C LEU A 99 -5.46 12.68 1.44
N GLU A 100 -4.77 12.26 2.51
CA GLU A 100 -5.34 12.29 3.85
C GLU A 100 -5.69 13.72 4.29
N ALA A 101 -4.84 14.71 3.98
CA ALA A 101 -5.12 16.12 4.23
C ALA A 101 -6.35 16.60 3.44
N ALA A 102 -6.48 16.23 2.16
CA ALA A 102 -7.65 16.56 1.33
C ALA A 102 -8.95 15.98 1.89
N LEU A 103 -8.94 14.71 2.31
CA LEU A 103 -10.11 14.04 2.90
C LEU A 103 -10.46 14.61 4.28
N SER A 104 -9.46 14.92 5.11
CA SER A 104 -9.66 15.59 6.40
C SER A 104 -10.28 16.97 6.22
N ARG A 105 -9.77 17.76 5.25
CA ARG A 105 -10.33 19.07 4.89
C ARG A 105 -11.77 18.96 4.38
N ALA A 106 -12.06 17.97 3.53
CA ALA A 106 -13.41 17.75 3.01
C ALA A 106 -14.43 17.52 4.12
N LEU A 107 -14.09 16.71 5.13
CA LEU A 107 -14.95 16.51 6.31
C LEU A 107 -15.16 17.81 7.11
N LYS A 108 -14.11 18.61 7.31
CA LYS A 108 -14.20 19.91 8.00
C LYS A 108 -15.08 20.91 7.24
N GLU A 109 -15.10 20.83 5.92
CA GLU A 109 -15.92 21.66 5.04
C GLU A 109 -17.35 21.13 4.87
N GLY A 110 -17.70 20.02 5.52
CA GLY A 110 -19.05 19.45 5.51
C GLY A 110 -19.36 18.57 4.29
N HIS A 111 -18.34 18.16 3.52
CA HIS A 111 -18.52 17.15 2.49
C HIS A 111 -18.61 15.75 3.11
N ASP A 112 -19.69 15.04 2.84
CA ASP A 112 -19.96 13.71 3.40
C ASP A 112 -19.21 12.60 2.62
N ILE A 113 -17.90 12.77 2.48
CA ILE A 113 -17.03 11.91 1.64
C ILE A 113 -16.87 10.50 2.22
N THR A 114 -17.35 10.25 3.43
CA THR A 114 -17.41 8.92 4.08
C THR A 114 -18.72 8.17 3.80
N ASN A 115 -19.73 8.82 3.21
CA ASN A 115 -21.04 8.21 2.99
C ASN A 115 -21.17 7.64 1.57
N PRO A 116 -21.36 6.32 1.40
CA PRO A 116 -21.54 5.71 0.08
C PRO A 116 -22.67 6.32 -0.75
N SER A 117 -23.76 6.78 -0.13
CA SER A 117 -24.86 7.45 -0.84
C SER A 117 -24.46 8.79 -1.46
N TYR A 118 -23.47 9.46 -0.86
CA TYR A 118 -22.90 10.71 -1.37
C TYR A 118 -21.88 10.42 -2.46
N TYR A 119 -20.83 9.66 -2.15
CA TYR A 119 -19.72 9.49 -3.08
C TYR A 119 -20.02 8.54 -4.25
N SER A 120 -21.07 7.72 -4.18
CA SER A 120 -21.56 6.96 -5.35
C SER A 120 -22.17 7.85 -6.44
N LYS A 121 -22.51 9.10 -6.11
CA LYS A 121 -23.18 10.07 -7.00
C LYS A 121 -22.44 11.40 -7.08
N ILE A 122 -21.26 11.49 -6.48
CA ILE A 122 -20.47 12.72 -6.48
C ILE A 122 -20.16 13.13 -7.91
N THR A 123 -20.32 14.41 -8.25
CA THR A 123 -19.99 14.90 -9.58
C THR A 123 -18.49 15.18 -9.69
N LYS A 124 -18.02 15.32 -10.94
CA LYS A 124 -16.65 15.73 -11.24
C LYS A 124 -16.29 17.05 -10.54
N GLU A 125 -17.21 18.01 -10.56
CA GLU A 125 -17.05 19.32 -9.95
C GLU A 125 -16.94 19.21 -8.42
N GLN A 126 -17.81 18.42 -7.79
CA GLN A 126 -17.76 18.21 -6.34
C GLN A 126 -16.46 17.52 -5.90
N LEU A 127 -16.01 16.49 -6.63
CA LEU A 127 -14.74 15.84 -6.35
C LEU A 127 -13.54 16.77 -6.58
N SER A 128 -13.62 17.66 -7.58
CA SER A 128 -12.57 18.65 -7.84
C SER A 128 -12.39 19.63 -6.69
N VAL A 129 -13.49 20.01 -6.02
CA VAL A 129 -13.45 20.85 -4.81
C VAL A 129 -12.76 20.10 -3.67
N ILE A 130 -13.05 18.82 -3.49
CA ILE A 130 -12.41 17.98 -2.44
C ILE A 130 -10.90 17.84 -2.70
N MET A 131 -10.53 17.49 -3.93
CA MET A 131 -9.17 17.16 -4.35
C MET A 131 -8.33 18.38 -4.77
N ARG A 132 -8.82 19.61 -4.57
CA ARG A 132 -8.08 20.82 -4.93
C ARG A 132 -6.72 20.87 -4.21
N GLY A 133 -5.67 21.14 -4.95
CA GLY A 133 -4.32 21.28 -4.40
C GLY A 133 -4.04 22.68 -3.85
N ASP A 134 -2.85 22.87 -3.30
CA ASP A 134 -2.29 24.18 -2.97
C ASP A 134 -1.82 24.95 -4.23
N ASN A 135 -1.74 24.25 -5.37
CA ASN A 135 -1.26 24.74 -6.65
C ASN A 135 -2.10 24.19 -7.82
N ASP A 136 -1.80 24.61 -9.06
CA ASP A 136 -2.54 24.24 -10.28
C ASP A 136 -2.27 22.81 -10.78
N THR A 137 -1.38 22.05 -10.13
CA THR A 137 -1.13 20.64 -10.49
C THR A 137 -2.32 19.80 -10.02
N PRO A 138 -3.03 19.09 -10.90
CA PRO A 138 -4.11 18.20 -10.49
C PRO A 138 -3.56 16.92 -9.86
N ILE A 139 -4.37 16.28 -9.00
CA ILE A 139 -4.08 14.93 -8.54
C ILE A 139 -4.04 13.97 -9.74
N PRO A 140 -3.03 13.07 -9.82
CA PRO A 140 -3.00 12.07 -10.88
C PRO A 140 -4.22 11.14 -10.85
N LEU A 141 -4.62 10.64 -12.03
CA LEU A 141 -5.71 9.68 -12.19
C LEU A 141 -7.03 10.14 -11.53
N PHE A 142 -7.40 11.41 -11.75
CA PHE A 142 -8.60 12.01 -11.17
C PHE A 142 -9.90 11.31 -11.61
N GLU A 143 -10.01 10.97 -12.90
CA GLU A 143 -11.22 10.32 -13.44
C GLU A 143 -11.37 8.89 -12.91
N GLU A 144 -10.26 8.20 -12.71
CA GLU A 144 -10.22 6.88 -12.08
C GLU A 144 -10.63 6.96 -10.62
N ARG A 145 -10.22 8.00 -9.88
CA ARG A 145 -10.68 8.23 -8.50
C ARG A 145 -12.19 8.44 -8.42
N LEU A 146 -12.74 9.21 -9.34
CA LEU A 146 -14.19 9.38 -9.46
C LEU A 146 -14.89 8.03 -9.71
N SER A 147 -14.36 7.26 -10.66
CA SER A 147 -14.87 5.93 -11.00
C SER A 147 -14.80 4.95 -9.82
N VAL A 148 -13.71 4.98 -9.05
CA VAL A 148 -13.52 4.16 -7.84
C VAL A 148 -14.54 4.52 -6.76
N LEU A 149 -14.82 5.81 -6.53
CA LEU A 149 -15.86 6.23 -5.59
C LEU A 149 -17.24 5.75 -6.03
N HIS A 150 -17.57 5.90 -7.31
CA HIS A 150 -18.84 5.42 -7.87
C HIS A 150 -19.01 3.90 -7.69
N GLU A 151 -17.99 3.13 -8.08
CA GLU A 151 -17.97 1.68 -7.96
C GLU A 151 -18.11 1.22 -6.51
N ALA A 152 -17.22 1.69 -5.63
CA ALA A 152 -17.18 1.28 -4.24
C ALA A 152 -18.47 1.66 -3.51
N GLY A 153 -19.00 2.86 -3.79
CA GLY A 153 -20.21 3.35 -3.16
C GLY A 153 -21.44 2.55 -3.57
N ALA A 154 -21.57 2.24 -4.86
CA ALA A 154 -22.66 1.40 -5.36
C ALA A 154 -22.65 0.01 -4.72
N ILE A 155 -21.48 -0.63 -4.64
CA ILE A 155 -21.33 -1.96 -4.02
C ILE A 155 -21.70 -1.94 -2.54
N LEU A 156 -21.24 -0.93 -1.79
CA LEU A 156 -21.56 -0.82 -0.37
C LEU A 156 -23.05 -0.65 -0.12
N LEU A 157 -23.73 0.16 -0.95
CA LEU A 157 -25.18 0.37 -0.86
C LEU A 157 -25.96 -0.89 -1.21
N GLU A 158 -25.54 -1.62 -2.24
CA GLU A 158 -26.24 -2.82 -2.72
C GLU A 158 -26.07 -4.02 -1.77
N LYS A 159 -24.84 -4.24 -1.28
CA LYS A 159 -24.47 -5.50 -0.60
C LYS A 159 -24.16 -5.36 0.88
N TYR A 160 -23.77 -4.17 1.34
CA TYR A 160 -23.12 -3.99 2.65
C TYR A 160 -23.79 -2.91 3.50
N ASN A 161 -25.09 -2.69 3.32
CA ASN A 161 -25.89 -1.73 4.10
C ASN A 161 -25.33 -0.30 4.10
N GLY A 162 -24.59 0.08 3.06
CA GLY A 162 -24.01 1.42 2.93
C GLY A 162 -22.86 1.70 3.90
N THR A 163 -22.12 0.69 4.37
CA THR A 163 -20.91 0.88 5.21
C THR A 163 -19.92 -0.27 5.05
N PHE A 164 -18.63 0.04 5.05
CA PHE A 164 -17.56 -0.96 5.01
C PHE A 164 -17.49 -1.79 6.31
N LYS A 165 -18.10 -1.33 7.41
CA LYS A 165 -18.21 -2.11 8.65
C LYS A 165 -18.90 -3.45 8.45
N THR A 166 -19.86 -3.56 7.52
CA THR A 166 -20.51 -4.83 7.21
C THR A 166 -19.49 -5.84 6.66
N CYS A 167 -18.56 -5.40 5.81
CA CYS A 167 -17.45 -6.25 5.33
C CYS A 167 -16.58 -6.75 6.49
N LEU A 168 -16.26 -5.90 7.46
CA LEU A 168 -15.49 -6.28 8.66
C LEU A 168 -16.22 -7.29 9.52
N GLN A 169 -17.53 -7.11 9.72
CA GLN A 169 -18.37 -8.06 10.45
C GLN A 169 -18.39 -9.43 9.76
N GLU A 170 -18.57 -9.44 8.44
CA GLU A 170 -18.53 -10.66 7.64
C GLU A 170 -17.16 -11.33 7.65
N ALA A 171 -16.07 -10.55 7.72
CA ALA A 171 -14.72 -11.07 7.83
C ALA A 171 -14.46 -11.82 9.13
N ASP A 172 -15.30 -11.64 10.16
CA ASP A 172 -15.23 -12.37 11.42
C ASP A 172 -13.80 -12.37 11.99
N LYS A 173 -13.19 -11.19 12.11
CA LYS A 173 -11.82 -11.02 12.65
C LYS A 173 -10.75 -11.84 11.91
N SER A 174 -10.92 -12.13 10.62
CA SER A 174 -9.89 -12.70 9.74
C SER A 174 -9.47 -11.71 8.67
N ALA A 175 -8.19 -11.34 8.69
CA ALA A 175 -7.52 -10.51 7.70
C ALA A 175 -7.60 -11.14 6.31
N LEU A 176 -7.37 -12.45 6.20
CA LEU A 176 -7.46 -13.15 4.91
C LEU A 176 -8.90 -13.22 4.39
N LYS A 177 -9.88 -13.42 5.27
CA LYS A 177 -11.30 -13.39 4.88
C LYS A 177 -11.71 -11.99 4.43
N LEU A 178 -11.26 -10.94 5.12
CA LEU A 178 -11.50 -9.56 4.73
C LEU A 178 -10.87 -9.25 3.37
N LEU A 179 -9.60 -9.61 3.17
CA LEU A 179 -8.89 -9.46 1.90
C LEU A 179 -9.68 -10.09 0.75
N ARG A 180 -10.19 -11.31 0.97
CA ARG A 180 -11.03 -12.00 0.00
C ARG A 180 -12.35 -11.28 -0.25
N ILE A 181 -13.06 -10.83 0.78
CA ILE A 181 -14.31 -10.06 0.64
C ILE A 181 -14.08 -8.81 -0.22
N ILE A 182 -12.98 -8.09 0.04
CA ILE A 182 -12.59 -6.89 -0.71
C ILE A 182 -12.36 -7.25 -2.19
N VAL A 183 -11.46 -8.18 -2.48
CA VAL A 183 -11.12 -8.52 -3.87
C VAL A 183 -12.32 -9.11 -4.62
N ASP A 184 -13.10 -9.98 -3.99
CA ASP A 184 -14.27 -10.64 -4.59
C ASP A 184 -15.39 -9.67 -4.97
N ASN A 185 -15.49 -8.53 -4.26
CA ASN A 185 -16.62 -7.62 -4.44
C ASN A 185 -16.26 -6.26 -5.05
N PHE A 186 -15.04 -5.77 -4.89
CA PHE A 186 -14.62 -4.43 -5.32
C PHE A 186 -13.56 -4.53 -6.44
N PRO A 187 -13.96 -4.45 -7.72
CA PRO A 187 -13.06 -4.58 -8.86
C PRO A 187 -11.84 -3.66 -8.85
N CYS A 188 -11.96 -2.44 -8.34
CA CYS A 188 -10.83 -1.52 -8.21
C CYS A 188 -9.68 -2.05 -7.32
N PHE A 189 -9.91 -3.07 -6.50
CA PHE A 189 -8.90 -3.74 -5.69
C PHE A 189 -8.34 -5.05 -6.31
N GLN A 190 -8.82 -5.48 -7.49
CA GLN A 190 -8.40 -6.71 -8.17
C GLN A 190 -7.05 -6.55 -8.90
N ASP A 191 -6.02 -6.35 -8.09
CA ASP A 191 -4.63 -6.17 -8.50
C ASP A 191 -3.99 -7.54 -8.84
N GLU A 192 -4.18 -7.95 -10.09
CA GLU A 192 -3.87 -9.28 -10.65
C GLU A 192 -3.10 -9.16 -11.98
N ALA A 193 -2.26 -10.15 -12.28
CA ALA A 193 -1.50 -10.23 -13.53
C ALA A 193 -1.31 -11.69 -13.99
N VAL A 194 -0.78 -11.88 -15.20
CA VAL A 194 -0.34 -13.19 -15.69
C VAL A 194 1.17 -13.17 -15.87
N TYR A 195 1.87 -14.03 -15.13
CA TYR A 195 3.32 -14.16 -15.19
C TYR A 195 3.70 -15.58 -15.59
N LYS A 196 4.42 -15.72 -16.72
CA LYS A 196 4.87 -17.02 -17.25
C LYS A 196 3.75 -18.07 -17.30
N GLY A 197 2.59 -17.65 -17.81
CA GLY A 197 1.40 -18.49 -17.96
C GLY A 197 0.61 -18.78 -16.68
N LYS A 198 1.02 -18.24 -15.53
CA LYS A 198 0.33 -18.41 -14.24
C LYS A 198 -0.30 -17.09 -13.81
N ALA A 199 -1.56 -17.13 -13.36
CA ALA A 199 -2.17 -15.98 -12.73
C ALA A 199 -1.63 -15.76 -11.32
N VAL A 200 -1.25 -14.53 -11.08
CA VAL A 200 -0.62 -14.02 -9.85
C VAL A 200 -1.37 -12.80 -9.37
N SER A 201 -1.22 -12.48 -8.10
CA SER A 201 -1.83 -11.30 -7.50
C SER A 201 -0.89 -10.60 -6.53
N PHE A 202 -1.17 -9.33 -6.30
CA PHE A 202 -0.46 -8.48 -5.34
C PHE A 202 -1.41 -7.87 -4.33
N TYR A 203 -2.64 -7.55 -4.76
CA TYR A 203 -3.71 -7.00 -3.91
C TYR A 203 -3.24 -5.82 -3.03
N LYS A 204 -2.32 -4.98 -3.54
CA LYS A 204 -1.57 -3.99 -2.75
C LYS A 204 -2.48 -3.11 -1.90
N ARG A 205 -3.46 -2.45 -2.52
CA ARG A 205 -4.37 -1.54 -1.79
C ARG A 205 -5.33 -2.29 -0.86
N ALA A 206 -5.71 -3.51 -1.21
CA ALA A 206 -6.60 -4.30 -0.35
C ALA A 206 -5.85 -4.77 0.90
N GLN A 207 -4.57 -5.15 0.74
CA GLN A 207 -3.67 -5.47 1.85
C GLN A 207 -3.37 -4.23 2.72
N ILE A 208 -3.17 -3.04 2.11
CA ILE A 208 -3.09 -1.78 2.86
C ILE A 208 -4.34 -1.56 3.69
N LEU A 209 -5.53 -1.65 3.10
CA LEU A 209 -6.78 -1.45 3.83
C LEU A 209 -6.92 -2.36 5.07
N VAL A 210 -6.54 -3.64 4.94
CA VAL A 210 -6.51 -4.55 6.09
C VAL A 210 -5.47 -4.10 7.13
N GLY A 211 -4.27 -3.75 6.68
CA GLY A 211 -3.16 -3.28 7.52
C GLY A 211 -3.44 -1.96 8.23
N ASP A 212 -4.07 -1.00 7.57
CA ASP A 212 -4.38 0.32 8.10
C ASP A 212 -5.50 0.25 9.13
N ILE A 213 -6.53 -0.57 8.91
CA ILE A 213 -7.54 -0.85 9.94
C ILE A 213 -6.90 -1.50 11.17
N TRP A 214 -6.02 -2.49 10.97
CA TRP A 214 -5.30 -3.15 12.07
C TRP A 214 -4.43 -2.17 12.85
N ASN A 215 -3.59 -1.40 12.15
CA ASN A 215 -2.68 -0.41 12.74
C ASN A 215 -3.44 0.69 13.47
N PHE A 216 -4.48 1.25 12.84
CA PHE A 216 -5.25 2.36 13.38
C PHE A 216 -5.94 1.98 14.70
N TYR A 217 -6.53 0.78 14.79
CA TYR A 217 -7.15 0.29 16.02
C TYR A 217 -6.17 -0.44 16.97
N GLY A 218 -4.90 -0.58 16.59
CA GLY A 218 -3.88 -1.23 17.41
C GLY A 218 -4.17 -2.70 17.69
N GLY A 219 -4.72 -3.42 16.71
CA GLY A 219 -5.06 -4.85 16.84
C GLY A 219 -6.27 -5.15 17.72
N LYS A 220 -7.12 -4.15 18.00
CA LYS A 220 -8.31 -4.28 18.86
C LYS A 220 -9.58 -3.85 18.11
N ASP A 221 -10.74 -4.15 18.67
CA ASP A 221 -12.05 -3.72 18.14
C ASP A 221 -12.19 -4.05 16.64
N TRP A 222 -12.33 -3.04 15.78
CA TRP A 222 -12.45 -3.20 14.33
C TRP A 222 -11.16 -3.69 13.65
N GLY A 223 -10.00 -3.51 14.30
CA GLY A 223 -8.70 -3.99 13.81
C GLY A 223 -8.24 -5.29 14.46
N GLU A 224 -9.10 -6.00 15.20
CA GLU A 224 -8.75 -7.31 15.74
C GLU A 224 -8.79 -8.37 14.62
N PHE A 225 -7.62 -8.87 14.23
CA PHE A 225 -7.47 -9.95 13.25
C PHE A 225 -6.61 -11.08 13.81
N ARG A 226 -7.08 -12.32 13.67
CA ARG A 226 -6.40 -13.53 14.17
C ARG A 226 -5.25 -14.04 13.29
N ASP A 227 -5.20 -13.58 12.05
CA ASP A 227 -4.30 -14.04 10.98
C ASP A 227 -3.67 -12.84 10.23
N ILE A 228 -3.46 -11.71 10.92
CA ILE A 228 -2.84 -10.51 10.34
C ILE A 228 -1.44 -10.76 9.77
N ASP A 229 -0.70 -11.73 10.34
CA ASP A 229 0.66 -12.07 9.93
C ASP A 229 0.75 -12.74 8.55
N GLU A 230 -0.40 -13.11 7.97
CA GLU A 230 -0.54 -13.64 6.61
C GLU A 230 -0.61 -12.54 5.54
N ILE A 231 -0.80 -11.28 5.94
CA ILE A 231 -0.72 -10.12 5.03
C ILE A 231 0.75 -9.82 4.73
N THR A 232 1.07 -9.60 3.45
CA THR A 232 2.44 -9.32 3.01
C THR A 232 2.77 -7.84 3.11
N MET A 233 4.00 -7.48 2.73
CA MET A 233 4.32 -6.10 2.35
C MET A 233 3.51 -5.63 1.15
N PHE A 234 3.46 -4.32 0.93
CA PHE A 234 2.60 -3.67 -0.05
C PHE A 234 3.44 -3.22 -1.25
N ALA A 235 3.48 -4.03 -2.30
CA ALA A 235 4.33 -3.79 -3.48
C ALA A 235 3.94 -2.54 -4.29
N ASP A 236 4.39 -1.38 -3.80
CA ASP A 236 4.33 -0.06 -4.42
C ASP A 236 5.62 0.26 -5.20
N TYR A 237 5.91 1.54 -5.42
CA TYR A 237 7.15 2.02 -6.05
C TYR A 237 8.23 2.52 -5.07
N ARG A 238 7.89 2.83 -3.81
CA ARG A 238 8.83 3.41 -2.83
C ARG A 238 9.54 2.36 -1.99
N VAL A 239 8.88 1.28 -1.60
CA VAL A 239 9.53 0.22 -0.82
C VAL A 239 10.61 -0.50 -1.65
N PRO A 240 10.40 -0.82 -2.94
CA PRO A 240 11.47 -1.36 -3.79
C PRO A 240 12.69 -0.43 -3.92
N GLN A 241 12.49 0.89 -3.86
CA GLN A 241 13.57 1.88 -3.83
C GLN A 241 14.49 1.68 -2.61
N VAL A 242 13.91 1.42 -1.44
CA VAL A 242 14.67 1.14 -0.21
C VAL A 242 15.39 -0.21 -0.34
N LEU A 243 14.73 -1.24 -0.87
CA LEU A 243 15.36 -2.55 -1.07
C LEU A 243 16.56 -2.48 -2.03
N LEU A 244 16.49 -1.67 -3.09
CA LEU A 244 17.61 -1.37 -3.97
C LEU A 244 18.75 -0.65 -3.23
N TYR A 245 18.44 0.33 -2.39
CA TYR A 245 19.44 1.07 -1.62
C TYR A 245 20.30 0.15 -0.74
N PHE A 246 19.67 -0.79 -0.05
CA PHE A 246 20.37 -1.78 0.76
C PHE A 246 21.06 -2.89 -0.06
N GLY A 247 20.85 -2.89 -1.39
CA GLY A 247 21.32 -3.94 -2.29
C GLY A 247 20.60 -5.27 -2.07
N ALA A 248 19.43 -5.27 -1.43
CA ALA A 248 18.60 -6.46 -1.24
C ALA A 248 17.92 -6.86 -2.56
N LEU A 249 17.68 -5.89 -3.44
CA LEU A 249 17.31 -6.10 -4.84
C LEU A 249 18.39 -5.55 -5.78
N SER A 250 18.44 -6.09 -6.99
CA SER A 250 19.11 -5.46 -8.15
C SER A 250 18.31 -5.69 -9.41
N TYR A 251 18.39 -4.75 -10.35
CA TYR A 251 17.84 -4.92 -11.69
C TYR A 251 18.95 -5.22 -12.70
N ASP A 252 18.62 -5.89 -13.79
CA ASP A 252 19.52 -5.96 -14.94
C ASP A 252 19.76 -4.57 -15.56
N GLU A 253 20.73 -4.48 -16.46
CA GLU A 253 21.19 -3.21 -17.04
C GLU A 253 20.06 -2.47 -17.77
N ASN A 254 19.23 -3.19 -18.53
CA ASN A 254 18.16 -2.61 -19.33
C ASN A 254 17.02 -2.07 -18.45
N LEU A 255 16.57 -2.84 -17.47
CA LEU A 255 15.54 -2.40 -16.54
C LEU A 255 16.04 -1.23 -15.68
N MET A 256 17.30 -1.27 -15.22
CA MET A 256 17.90 -0.16 -14.48
C MET A 256 18.01 1.11 -15.33
N GLU A 257 18.33 1.00 -16.62
CA GLU A 257 18.37 2.14 -17.54
C GLU A 257 16.99 2.80 -17.70
N LYS A 258 15.95 2.00 -17.97
CA LYS A 258 14.56 2.48 -18.03
C LYS A 258 14.15 3.24 -16.77
N VAL A 259 14.43 2.65 -15.60
CA VAL A 259 14.09 3.22 -14.29
C VAL A 259 14.86 4.52 -14.02
N LYS A 260 16.12 4.63 -14.46
CA LYS A 260 16.91 5.88 -14.35
C LYS A 260 16.43 6.98 -15.31
N ASN A 261 15.91 6.59 -16.47
CA ASN A 261 15.41 7.51 -17.49
C ASN A 261 13.94 7.90 -17.26
N ASP A 262 13.35 7.53 -16.12
CA ASP A 262 11.92 7.75 -15.80
C ASP A 262 10.96 7.17 -16.85
N GLU A 263 11.39 6.11 -17.55
CA GLU A 263 10.53 5.40 -18.51
C GLU A 263 9.42 4.66 -17.76
N LEU A 264 8.19 4.77 -18.28
CA LEU A 264 7.05 4.09 -17.68
C LEU A 264 7.14 2.59 -17.93
N LEU A 265 7.05 1.82 -16.86
CA LEU A 265 6.79 0.40 -16.96
C LEU A 265 5.28 0.21 -17.12
N LEU A 266 4.89 -0.63 -18.08
CA LEU A 266 3.48 -0.97 -18.26
C LEU A 266 3.04 -1.86 -17.11
N SER A 267 1.87 -1.56 -16.53
CA SER A 267 1.27 -2.42 -15.50
C SER A 267 1.01 -3.81 -16.09
N GLY A 268 1.45 -4.86 -15.39
CA GLY A 268 1.38 -6.24 -15.83
C GLY A 268 2.49 -6.66 -16.80
N SER A 269 3.45 -5.78 -17.13
CA SER A 269 4.65 -6.17 -17.87
C SER A 269 5.56 -7.08 -17.04
N GLU A 270 6.39 -7.88 -17.70
CA GLU A 270 7.30 -8.81 -17.01
C GLU A 270 8.20 -8.08 -16.01
N GLU A 271 8.81 -6.98 -16.42
CA GLU A 271 9.67 -6.13 -15.58
C GLU A 271 8.92 -5.57 -14.35
N GLU A 272 7.72 -5.06 -14.55
CA GLU A 272 6.89 -4.50 -13.48
C GLU A 272 6.45 -5.57 -12.47
N VAL A 273 5.96 -6.70 -12.97
CA VAL A 273 5.53 -7.85 -12.16
C VAL A 273 6.70 -8.42 -11.36
N GLU A 274 7.89 -8.50 -11.96
CA GLU A 274 9.10 -8.97 -11.28
C GLU A 274 9.55 -8.04 -10.16
N ILE A 275 9.51 -6.71 -10.37
CA ILE A 275 9.82 -5.75 -9.30
C ILE A 275 8.91 -5.99 -8.11
N ARG A 276 7.59 -6.07 -8.33
CA ARG A 276 6.62 -6.25 -7.25
C ARG A 276 6.76 -7.59 -6.55
N GLY A 277 6.82 -8.68 -7.33
CA GLY A 277 6.92 -10.04 -6.80
C GLY A 277 8.22 -10.28 -6.03
N CYS A 278 9.35 -9.83 -6.57
CA CYS A 278 10.63 -9.93 -5.88
C CYS A 278 10.68 -9.06 -4.63
N SER A 279 10.04 -7.89 -4.62
CA SER A 279 9.98 -7.03 -3.44
C SER A 279 9.22 -7.71 -2.31
N ILE A 280 8.04 -8.27 -2.59
CA ILE A 280 7.26 -9.01 -1.59
C ILE A 280 8.08 -10.18 -1.04
N HIS A 281 8.65 -10.99 -1.92
CA HIS A 281 9.42 -12.16 -1.49
C HIS A 281 10.67 -11.76 -0.70
N CYS A 282 11.33 -10.66 -1.08
CA CYS A 282 12.49 -10.11 -0.36
C CYS A 282 12.12 -9.73 1.09
N VAL A 283 10.96 -9.12 1.32
CA VAL A 283 10.49 -8.79 2.67
C VAL A 283 10.08 -10.04 3.46
N GLU A 284 9.48 -11.05 2.83
CA GLU A 284 9.21 -12.32 3.52
C GLU A 284 10.51 -13.01 3.97
N LEU A 285 11.57 -12.96 3.16
CA LEU A 285 12.90 -13.44 3.53
C LEU A 285 13.51 -12.59 4.65
N LEU A 286 13.35 -11.27 4.60
CA LEU A 286 13.78 -10.35 5.66
C LEU A 286 13.08 -10.66 6.99
N LYS A 287 11.76 -10.87 6.98
CA LYS A 287 10.96 -11.26 8.16
C LYS A 287 11.52 -12.51 8.81
N LYS A 288 11.80 -13.53 7.99
CA LYS A 288 12.42 -14.78 8.45
C LYS A 288 13.80 -14.56 9.06
N ASN A 289 14.67 -13.75 8.41
CA ASN A 289 15.99 -13.44 8.94
C ASN A 289 15.91 -12.70 10.29
N ILE A 290 14.97 -11.76 10.44
CA ILE A 290 14.71 -11.06 11.70
C ILE A 290 14.31 -12.08 12.77
N GLU A 291 13.31 -12.93 12.48
CA GLU A 291 12.83 -13.97 13.39
C GLU A 291 13.96 -14.88 13.87
N GLU A 292 14.83 -15.35 12.96
CA GLU A 292 15.98 -16.18 13.29
C GLU A 292 16.99 -15.45 14.19
N LYS A 293 17.23 -14.16 13.97
CA LYS A 293 18.18 -13.33 14.75
C LYS A 293 17.68 -12.99 16.16
N ILE A 294 16.36 -12.92 16.36
CA ILE A 294 15.75 -12.66 17.67
C ILE A 294 15.28 -13.93 18.37
N LYS A 295 15.36 -15.09 17.70
CA LYS A 295 15.04 -16.39 18.28
C LYS A 295 15.79 -16.60 19.60
N GLY A 296 15.04 -16.90 20.67
CA GLY A 296 15.59 -17.08 22.01
C GLY A 296 15.72 -15.80 22.84
N ARG A 297 15.43 -14.62 22.28
CA ARG A 297 15.26 -13.39 23.07
C ARG A 297 13.84 -13.37 23.65
N SER A 298 13.73 -13.42 24.97
CA SER A 298 12.44 -13.34 25.64
C SER A 298 11.76 -11.99 25.37
N ASN A 299 10.46 -12.01 25.11
CA ASN A 299 9.58 -10.84 25.00
C ASN A 299 9.79 -9.92 23.78
N VAL A 300 10.62 -10.28 22.79
CA VAL A 300 10.75 -9.51 21.53
C VAL A 300 9.66 -9.91 20.54
N GLU A 301 8.89 -8.92 20.10
CA GLU A 301 7.85 -9.10 19.08
C GLU A 301 8.51 -9.22 17.69
N VAL A 302 8.16 -10.27 16.95
CA VAL A 302 8.56 -10.40 15.54
C VAL A 302 7.62 -9.49 14.74
N PRO A 303 8.13 -8.45 14.04
CA PRO A 303 7.28 -7.60 13.23
C PRO A 303 6.77 -8.40 12.02
N ASN A 304 5.47 -8.31 11.75
CA ASN A 304 4.89 -8.88 10.54
C ASN A 304 5.27 -8.07 9.29
N SER A 305 4.97 -8.60 8.10
CA SER A 305 5.38 -7.99 6.84
C SER A 305 4.75 -6.61 6.61
N SER A 306 3.55 -6.36 7.14
CA SER A 306 2.91 -5.04 7.10
C SER A 306 3.67 -4.00 7.95
N LEU A 307 4.12 -4.36 9.15
CA LEU A 307 4.96 -3.48 9.97
C LEU A 307 6.33 -3.21 9.34
N ILE A 308 6.93 -4.24 8.73
CA ILE A 308 8.21 -4.09 8.02
C ILE A 308 8.02 -3.14 6.83
N ASP A 309 6.94 -3.30 6.05
CA ASP A 309 6.59 -2.38 4.96
C ASP A 309 6.47 -0.94 5.45
N TYR A 310 5.67 -0.71 6.50
CA TYR A 310 5.47 0.61 7.07
C TYR A 310 6.77 1.24 7.58
N TYR A 311 7.64 0.41 8.19
CA TYR A 311 8.99 0.83 8.57
C TYR A 311 9.81 1.29 7.37
N LEU A 312 9.85 0.51 6.27
CA LEU A 312 10.61 0.86 5.06
C LEU A 312 10.05 2.11 4.38
N TRP A 313 8.73 2.26 4.32
CA TRP A 313 8.09 3.45 3.80
C TRP A 313 8.47 4.69 4.61
N CYS A 314 8.46 4.60 5.95
CA CYS A 314 8.89 5.67 6.85
C CYS A 314 10.40 5.93 6.77
N TYR A 315 11.23 4.88 6.63
CA TYR A 315 12.67 4.97 6.42
C TYR A 315 12.98 5.87 5.23
N ARG A 316 12.32 5.63 4.08
CA ARG A 316 12.48 6.47 2.89
C ARG A 316 12.21 7.94 3.16
N ARG A 317 11.26 8.26 4.04
CA ARG A 317 10.94 9.64 4.41
C ARG A 317 11.97 10.27 5.31
N LYS A 318 12.47 9.53 6.30
CA LYS A 318 13.50 9.99 7.22
C LYS A 318 14.83 10.26 6.50
N TYR A 319 15.18 9.42 5.53
CA TYR A 319 16.44 9.48 4.76
C TYR A 319 16.20 9.95 3.33
N ALA A 320 15.38 11.00 3.16
CA ALA A 320 14.94 11.46 1.84
C ALA A 320 16.10 11.89 0.93
N ASP A 321 17.14 12.53 1.49
CA ASP A 321 18.29 13.04 0.73
C ASP A 321 19.13 11.91 0.13
N GLU A 322 19.31 10.80 0.85
CA GLU A 322 19.94 9.59 0.35
C GLU A 322 19.04 8.86 -0.65
N MET A 323 17.75 8.70 -0.32
CA MET A 323 16.82 7.96 -1.18
C MET A 323 16.57 8.64 -2.51
N ASN A 324 16.60 9.98 -2.59
CA ASN A 324 16.42 10.71 -3.85
C ASN A 324 17.51 10.38 -4.89
N LYS A 325 18.63 9.77 -4.49
CA LYS A 325 19.71 9.32 -5.39
C LYS A 325 19.48 7.91 -5.94
N VAL A 326 18.52 7.18 -5.38
CA VAL A 326 18.16 5.83 -5.80
C VAL A 326 16.93 5.94 -6.69
N PRO A 327 16.96 5.46 -7.94
CA PRO A 327 15.82 5.59 -8.82
C PRO A 327 14.71 4.62 -8.40
N PHE A 328 13.48 4.91 -8.79
CA PHE A 328 12.32 4.06 -8.53
C PHE A 328 11.49 3.94 -9.80
N HIS A 329 10.86 2.79 -10.01
CA HIS A 329 10.06 2.55 -11.20
C HIS A 329 8.78 3.39 -11.16
N LYS A 330 8.29 3.79 -12.33
CA LYS A 330 7.03 4.52 -12.49
C LYS A 330 6.08 3.66 -13.30
N THR A 331 4.96 3.31 -12.68
CA THR A 331 3.85 2.63 -13.34
C THR A 331 2.61 3.48 -13.14
N LEU A 332 1.89 3.74 -14.22
CA LEU A 332 0.63 4.46 -14.17
C LEU A 332 -0.50 3.45 -14.02
N GLY A 333 -1.30 3.58 -12.97
CA GLY A 333 -2.46 2.72 -12.76
C GLY A 333 -3.05 2.85 -11.38
N ILE A 334 -4.23 2.27 -11.19
CA ILE A 334 -4.96 2.33 -9.93
C ILE A 334 -4.42 1.39 -8.85
N PHE A 335 -3.43 0.54 -9.18
CA PHE A 335 -2.85 -0.46 -8.28
C PHE A 335 -1.54 -0.03 -7.60
N TYR A 336 -1.03 1.16 -7.92
CA TYR A 336 0.23 1.71 -7.43
C TYR A 336 0.03 2.77 -6.41
#